data_AF-K0SE36-F1
#
_entry.id   AF-K0SE36-F1
#
_cell.length_a   1.000
_cell.length_b   1.000
_cell.length_c   1.000
_cell.angle_alpha   90.00
_cell.angle_beta   90.00
_cell.angle_gamma   90.00
#
_symmetry.space_group_name_H-M   'P 1'
#
loop_
_entity.id
_entity.type
_entity.pdbx_description
1 polymer ?
#
loop_
_entity_poly.entity_id
_entity_poly.type
_entity_poly.pdbx_seq_one_letter_code
_entity_poly.pdbx_strand_id
1 'polypeptide(L)'
;MMENNNETSSEQYHRSCRLLRRAEQMVGADWDGVTVLEDDRQRAVVMPDYIHKASQRGDIKSVLKWINANRTEDRVNATTSVDKMRMPILFLATRSDSLTLMTLLLQLGADADSRSSNGITAIEVLFSDATFEERCIYEWRHRLSIAREWGYHKLADLFESELGGRRCEIVNHSSRPELNGKTCVADEYLPDSNQYKVTLETKSKDVLVLNPANLKRRDRTPQDCGYYVEFKNGRTIRHDFDSNEDCQAFVVALNNNGETQPAVTEESEAAAEQAAAELLAELGLDDSPSEPYIGCKAKKSKKKKGGKKKRK
;
A
#
# COMPACT_ATOMS: atom_id res chain seq x y z
N MET A 1 26.87 15.63 -23.10
CA MET A 1 25.89 16.74 -22.94
C MET A 1 25.39 17.10 -24.32
N MET A 2 24.07 17.22 -24.54
CA MET A 2 23.47 17.47 -25.88
C MET A 2 23.98 18.77 -26.54
N GLU A 3 24.41 19.75 -25.74
CA GLU A 3 25.02 21.00 -26.21
C GLU A 3 26.41 20.79 -26.82
N ASN A 4 27.21 19.89 -26.23
CA ASN A 4 28.53 19.53 -26.78
C ASN A 4 28.42 18.72 -28.09
N ASN A 5 27.25 18.14 -28.34
CA ASN A 5 26.96 17.36 -29.54
C ASN A 5 26.15 18.15 -30.59
N ASN A 6 25.89 19.44 -30.36
CA ASN A 6 25.12 20.32 -31.25
C ASN A 6 23.68 19.86 -31.53
N GLU A 7 23.10 19.04 -30.64
CA GLU A 7 21.72 18.51 -30.76
C GLU A 7 20.67 19.45 -30.14
N THR A 8 20.88 20.75 -30.31
CA THR A 8 20.10 21.82 -29.66
C THR A 8 18.76 22.10 -30.34
N SER A 9 18.49 21.48 -31.49
CA SER A 9 17.21 21.56 -32.21
C SER A 9 16.27 20.38 -31.92
N SER A 10 16.70 19.42 -31.10
CA SER A 10 15.86 18.26 -30.78
C SER A 10 14.71 18.66 -29.84
N GLU A 11 13.55 18.02 -30.00
CA GLU A 11 12.42 18.21 -29.10
C GLU A 11 12.81 17.89 -27.64
N GLN A 12 13.70 16.90 -27.47
CA GLN A 12 14.24 16.49 -26.18
C GLN A 12 15.13 17.56 -25.54
N TYR A 13 15.93 18.29 -26.32
CA TYR A 13 16.71 19.43 -25.84
C TYR A 13 15.78 20.56 -25.38
N HIS A 14 14.81 20.96 -26.20
CA HIS A 14 13.86 22.01 -25.82
C HIS A 14 13.01 21.62 -24.61
N ARG A 15 12.63 20.34 -24.47
CA ARG A 15 11.98 19.82 -23.27
C ARG A 15 12.88 19.96 -22.05
N SER A 16 14.15 19.57 -22.16
CA SER A 16 15.15 19.70 -21.09
C SER A 16 15.36 21.16 -20.67
N CYS A 17 15.52 22.10 -21.60
CA CYS A 17 15.66 23.52 -21.29
C CYS A 17 14.43 24.11 -20.58
N ARG A 18 13.22 23.71 -20.99
CA ARG A 18 11.97 24.14 -20.32
C ARG A 18 11.89 23.60 -18.89
N LEU A 19 12.36 22.38 -18.66
CA LEU A 19 12.39 21.78 -17.32
C LEU A 19 13.43 22.48 -16.43
N LEU A 20 14.62 22.76 -16.96
CA LEU A 20 15.69 23.46 -16.24
C LEU A 20 15.21 24.83 -15.75
N ARG A 21 14.64 25.64 -16.65
CA ARG A 21 14.13 26.98 -16.33
C ARG A 21 13.05 26.96 -15.24
N ARG A 22 12.21 25.93 -15.21
CA ARG A 22 11.19 25.77 -14.15
C ARG A 22 11.81 25.36 -12.82
N ALA A 23 12.78 24.46 -12.83
CA ALA A 23 13.51 24.08 -11.63
C ALA A 23 14.22 25.30 -11.01
N GLU A 24 14.88 26.12 -11.83
CA GLU A 24 15.52 27.38 -11.39
C GLU A 24 14.50 28.35 -10.76
N GLN A 25 13.31 28.48 -11.33
CA GLN A 25 12.23 29.30 -10.73
C GLN A 25 11.75 28.77 -9.39
N MET A 26 11.68 27.44 -9.20
CA MET A 26 11.24 26.83 -7.95
C MET A 26 12.30 26.90 -6.85
N VAL A 27 13.57 26.82 -7.23
CA VAL A 27 14.71 26.94 -6.31
C VAL A 27 14.85 28.37 -5.79
N GLY A 28 14.41 29.37 -6.57
CA GLY A 28 14.48 30.78 -6.21
C GLY A 28 15.80 31.42 -6.64
N ALA A 29 15.77 32.73 -6.92
CA ALA A 29 16.95 33.49 -7.37
C ALA A 29 17.97 33.75 -6.24
N ASP A 30 17.58 33.43 -5.01
CA ASP A 30 18.32 33.59 -3.76
C ASP A 30 19.10 32.34 -3.34
N TRP A 31 19.07 31.27 -4.15
CA TRP A 31 19.85 30.07 -3.90
C TRP A 31 21.36 30.33 -4.05
N ASP A 32 22.10 30.14 -2.96
CA ASP A 32 23.52 30.46 -2.81
C ASP A 32 24.47 29.31 -3.24
N GLY A 33 23.91 28.23 -3.79
CA GLY A 33 24.66 27.04 -4.16
C GLY A 33 24.99 26.09 -3.01
N VAL A 34 24.50 26.37 -1.78
CA VAL A 34 24.71 25.53 -0.60
C VAL A 34 23.36 24.99 -0.13
N THR A 35 22.99 23.80 -0.64
CA THR A 35 21.94 23.00 0.00
C THR A 35 22.46 22.40 1.30
N VAL A 36 22.20 23.05 2.43
CA VAL A 36 22.22 22.39 3.73
C VAL A 36 20.91 21.60 3.83
N LEU A 37 20.95 20.33 3.40
CA LEU A 37 19.90 19.39 3.77
C LEU A 37 20.16 19.00 5.22
N GLU A 38 19.66 19.81 6.17
CA GLU A 38 19.43 19.31 7.51
C GLU A 38 18.46 18.13 7.37
N ASP A 39 18.98 16.91 7.41
CA ASP A 39 18.19 15.70 7.58
C ASP A 39 17.85 15.61 9.07
N ASP A 40 16.97 16.50 9.50
CA ASP A 40 16.34 16.54 10.81
C ASP A 40 15.39 15.35 11.02
N ARG A 41 15.21 14.50 10.00
CA ARG A 41 14.46 13.25 10.11
C ARG A 41 15.24 12.24 10.93
N GLN A 42 14.56 11.68 11.91
CA GLN A 42 15.02 10.52 12.65
C GLN A 42 15.42 9.41 11.66
N ARG A 43 16.62 8.87 11.82
CA ARG A 43 17.18 7.89 10.89
C ARG A 43 16.25 6.69 10.80
N ALA A 44 15.57 6.54 9.65
CA ALA A 44 14.58 5.49 9.45
C ALA A 44 15.17 4.11 9.74
N VAL A 45 14.40 3.26 10.40
CA VAL A 45 14.80 1.88 10.72
C VAL A 45 15.07 1.15 9.40
N VAL A 46 16.21 0.48 9.31
CA VAL A 46 16.55 -0.31 8.13
C VAL A 46 15.89 -1.68 8.26
N MET A 47 15.03 -1.98 7.30
CA MET A 47 14.29 -3.23 7.21
C MET A 47 15.22 -4.41 6.89
N PRO A 48 15.18 -5.50 7.67
CA PRO A 48 15.92 -6.71 7.36
C PRO A 48 15.46 -7.38 6.06
N ASP A 49 16.38 -8.10 5.41
CA ASP A 49 16.14 -8.77 4.13
C ASP A 49 14.98 -9.77 4.13
N TYR A 50 14.74 -10.45 5.26
CA TYR A 50 13.62 -11.39 5.38
C TYR A 50 12.27 -10.66 5.42
N ILE A 51 12.19 -9.47 6.02
CA ILE A 51 10.98 -8.63 6.04
C ILE A 51 10.74 -7.98 4.69
N HIS A 52 11.79 -7.56 3.99
CA HIS A 52 11.68 -7.12 2.60
C HIS A 52 11.03 -8.20 1.73
N LYS A 53 11.52 -9.45 1.81
CA LYS A 53 10.94 -10.59 1.08
C LYS A 53 9.51 -10.90 1.52
N ALA A 54 9.21 -10.83 2.82
CA ALA A 54 7.86 -11.03 3.36
C ALA A 54 6.88 -9.99 2.79
N SER A 55 7.28 -8.71 2.79
CA SER A 55 6.47 -7.59 2.28
C SER A 55 6.17 -7.74 0.78
N GLN A 56 7.17 -8.15 -0.02
CA GLN A 56 6.99 -8.42 -1.45
C GLN A 56 6.07 -9.61 -1.74
N ARG A 57 5.97 -10.57 -0.81
CA ARG A 57 5.10 -11.74 -0.94
C ARG A 57 3.71 -11.55 -0.31
N GLY A 58 3.48 -10.40 0.32
CA GLY A 58 2.25 -10.16 1.09
C GLY A 58 2.15 -11.02 2.35
N ASP A 59 3.25 -11.47 2.95
CA ASP A 59 3.26 -12.23 4.21
C ASP A 59 3.02 -11.29 5.40
N ILE A 60 1.73 -11.05 5.66
CA ILE A 60 1.23 -10.14 6.70
C ILE A 60 1.69 -10.57 8.10
N LYS A 61 1.69 -11.88 8.39
CA LYS A 61 2.02 -12.41 9.73
C LYS A 61 3.47 -12.06 10.08
N SER A 62 4.40 -12.31 9.17
CA SER A 62 5.82 -12.01 9.39
C SER A 62 6.09 -10.52 9.53
N VAL A 63 5.46 -9.68 8.69
CA VAL A 63 5.65 -8.22 8.74
C VAL A 63 5.11 -7.64 10.05
N LEU A 64 3.87 -7.99 10.44
CA LEU A 64 3.29 -7.48 11.69
C LEU A 64 4.02 -7.98 12.92
N LYS A 65 4.47 -9.25 12.94
CA LYS A 65 5.25 -9.80 14.07
C LYS A 65 6.53 -8.98 14.27
N TRP A 66 7.20 -8.59 13.20
CA TRP A 66 8.43 -7.79 13.28
C TRP A 66 8.19 -6.35 13.73
N ILE A 67 7.14 -5.69 13.21
CA ILE A 67 6.77 -4.33 13.64
C ILE A 67 6.45 -4.35 15.14
N ASN A 68 5.61 -5.28 15.58
CA ASN A 68 5.16 -5.35 16.98
C ASN A 68 6.24 -5.84 17.97
N ALA A 69 7.33 -6.46 17.48
CA ALA A 69 8.40 -6.97 18.33
C ALA A 69 9.24 -5.87 18.99
N ASN A 70 9.22 -4.63 18.48
CA ASN A 70 9.84 -3.50 19.16
C ASN A 70 9.03 -2.22 18.93
N ARG A 71 8.29 -1.80 19.97
CA ARG A 71 7.47 -0.59 19.94
C ARG A 71 8.25 0.73 20.13
N THR A 72 9.54 0.65 20.45
CA THR A 72 10.40 1.85 20.61
C THR A 72 10.99 2.34 19.28
N GLU A 73 10.99 1.48 18.27
CA GLU A 73 11.48 1.77 16.93
C GLU A 73 10.28 2.06 16.00
N ASP A 74 10.42 3.06 15.13
CA ASP A 74 9.46 3.32 14.07
C ASP A 74 9.63 2.31 12.92
N ARG A 75 9.25 1.06 13.20
CA ARG A 75 9.35 -0.05 12.24
C ARG A 75 8.30 0.03 11.14
N VAL A 76 7.18 0.71 11.37
CA VAL A 76 6.13 0.85 10.36
C VAL A 76 6.59 1.75 9.20
N ASN A 77 7.44 2.74 9.49
CA ASN A 77 8.10 3.60 8.50
C ASN A 77 9.52 3.14 8.13
N ALA A 78 9.86 1.87 8.38
CA ALA A 78 11.15 1.34 8.00
C ALA A 78 11.34 1.34 6.49
N THR A 79 12.60 1.50 6.08
CA THR A 79 13.01 1.52 4.66
C THR A 79 13.96 0.38 4.36
N THR A 80 14.02 -0.04 3.10
CA THR A 80 15.07 -0.94 2.64
C THR A 80 16.45 -0.27 2.72
N SER A 81 17.51 -1.06 2.57
CA SER A 81 18.87 -0.52 2.51
C SER A 81 19.05 0.47 1.34
N VAL A 82 20.14 1.24 1.40
CA VAL A 82 20.53 2.18 0.34
C VAL A 82 20.68 1.47 -1.01
N ASP A 83 21.27 0.27 -1.01
CA ASP A 83 21.42 -0.56 -2.22
C ASP A 83 20.08 -1.02 -2.82
N LYS A 84 19.01 -0.94 -2.04
CA LYS A 84 17.63 -1.28 -2.43
C LYS A 84 16.74 -0.04 -2.49
N MET A 85 17.32 1.12 -2.80
CA MET A 85 16.62 2.37 -3.09
C MET A 85 15.83 3.00 -1.92
N ARG A 86 16.09 2.62 -0.65
CA ARG A 86 15.37 3.15 0.53
C ARG A 86 13.84 3.13 0.37
N MET A 87 13.29 2.02 -0.11
CA MET A 87 11.86 1.85 -0.29
C MET A 87 11.16 1.66 1.07
N PRO A 88 10.12 2.45 1.39
CA PRO A 88 9.27 2.22 2.57
C PRO A 88 8.56 0.87 2.52
N ILE A 89 8.22 0.28 3.68
CA ILE A 89 7.41 -0.98 3.70
C ILE A 89 6.09 -0.81 2.95
N LEU A 90 5.43 0.34 3.12
CA LEU A 90 4.16 0.63 2.44
C LEU A 90 4.31 0.55 0.92
N PHE A 91 5.42 1.04 0.37
CA PHE A 91 5.75 0.93 -1.06
C PHE A 91 5.81 -0.54 -1.51
N LEU A 92 6.48 -1.41 -0.72
CA LEU A 92 6.61 -2.83 -1.05
C LEU A 92 5.26 -3.56 -1.01
N ALA A 93 4.39 -3.18 -0.06
CA ALA A 93 3.04 -3.72 0.06
C ALA A 93 2.15 -3.31 -1.13
N THR A 94 2.34 -2.09 -1.67
CA THR A 94 1.66 -1.67 -2.91
C THR A 94 2.14 -2.47 -4.11
N ARG A 95 3.45 -2.70 -4.24
CA ARG A 95 4.00 -3.50 -5.34
C ARG A 95 3.51 -4.95 -5.34
N SER A 96 3.19 -5.50 -4.16
CA SER A 96 2.67 -6.87 -4.02
C SER A 96 1.14 -6.96 -4.11
N ASP A 97 0.45 -5.84 -4.39
CA ASP A 97 -1.02 -5.74 -4.43
C ASP A 97 -1.69 -6.28 -3.16
N SER A 98 -1.01 -6.16 -2.01
CA SER A 98 -1.50 -6.66 -0.73
C SER A 98 -2.31 -5.59 -0.02
N LEU A 99 -3.56 -5.40 -0.46
CA LEU A 99 -4.47 -4.38 0.09
C LEU A 99 -4.61 -4.49 1.63
N THR A 100 -4.67 -5.72 2.14
CA THR A 100 -4.76 -5.97 3.59
C THR A 100 -3.50 -5.48 4.30
N LEU A 101 -2.30 -5.78 3.77
CA LEU A 101 -1.04 -5.32 4.36
C LEU A 101 -0.95 -3.79 4.32
N MET A 102 -1.28 -3.18 3.18
CA MET A 102 -1.32 -1.71 3.05
C MET A 102 -2.23 -1.08 4.09
N THR A 103 -3.45 -1.61 4.26
CA THR A 103 -4.43 -1.11 5.23
C THR A 103 -3.90 -1.19 6.66
N LEU A 104 -3.28 -2.32 7.02
CA LEU A 104 -2.72 -2.53 8.35
C LEU A 104 -1.52 -1.61 8.63
N LEU A 105 -0.66 -1.39 7.64
CA LEU A 105 0.47 -0.46 7.76
C LEU A 105 0.00 0.98 7.97
N LEU A 106 -0.96 1.44 7.16
CA LEU A 106 -1.55 2.78 7.31
C LEU A 106 -2.22 2.95 8.69
N GLN A 107 -2.94 1.93 9.16
CA GLN A 107 -3.53 1.94 10.50
C GLN A 107 -2.48 2.01 11.61
N LEU A 108 -1.30 1.42 11.41
CA LEU A 108 -0.18 1.49 12.34
C LEU A 108 0.61 2.80 12.25
N GLY A 109 0.27 3.70 11.33
CA GLY A 109 0.91 5.01 11.18
C GLY A 109 1.99 5.05 10.10
N ALA A 110 1.91 4.17 9.10
CA ALA A 110 2.75 4.30 7.92
C ALA A 110 2.52 5.65 7.23
N ASP A 111 3.61 6.35 6.94
CA ASP A 111 3.64 7.59 6.20
C ASP A 111 3.27 7.31 4.73
N ALA A 112 2.06 7.71 4.36
CA ALA A 112 1.53 7.59 3.01
C ALA A 112 2.29 8.43 1.98
N ASP A 113 2.94 9.50 2.45
CA ASP A 113 3.71 10.45 1.63
C ASP A 113 5.21 10.12 1.60
N SER A 114 5.61 9.03 2.28
CA SER A 114 7.00 8.57 2.29
C SER A 114 7.49 8.27 0.87
N ARG A 115 8.70 8.76 0.58
CA ARG A 115 9.31 8.69 -0.75
C ARG A 115 10.51 7.75 -0.74
N SER A 116 10.60 6.88 -1.74
CA SER A 116 11.85 6.18 -2.03
C SER A 116 12.91 7.14 -2.57
N SER A 117 14.15 6.65 -2.74
CA SER A 117 15.27 7.46 -3.25
C SER A 117 15.04 8.08 -4.64
N ASN A 118 14.12 7.54 -5.45
CA ASN A 118 13.67 8.10 -6.73
C ASN A 118 12.53 9.14 -6.58
N GLY A 119 12.09 9.42 -5.35
CA GLY A 119 11.03 10.37 -5.04
C GLY A 119 9.60 9.87 -5.24
N ILE A 120 9.41 8.57 -5.49
CA ILE A 120 8.10 7.96 -5.74
C ILE A 120 7.45 7.56 -4.40
N THR A 121 6.15 7.82 -4.26
CA THR A 121 5.33 7.42 -3.10
C THR A 121 4.58 6.11 -3.36
N ALA A 122 4.00 5.51 -2.33
CA ALA A 122 3.20 4.29 -2.47
C ALA A 122 1.99 4.48 -3.40
N ILE A 123 1.25 5.60 -3.26
CA ILE A 123 0.09 5.88 -4.12
C ILE A 123 0.48 6.01 -5.59
N GLU A 124 1.65 6.58 -5.87
CA GLU A 124 2.18 6.73 -7.22
C GLU A 124 2.49 5.39 -7.89
N VAL A 125 2.96 4.40 -7.13
CA VAL A 125 3.22 3.04 -7.63
C VAL A 125 1.94 2.32 -8.03
N LEU A 126 0.85 2.52 -7.27
CA LEU A 126 -0.45 1.90 -7.56
C LEU A 126 -0.95 2.22 -8.97
N PHE A 127 -0.56 3.38 -9.51
CA PHE A 127 -0.95 3.86 -10.83
C PHE A 127 0.13 3.69 -11.90
N SER A 128 1.36 3.31 -11.53
CA SER A 128 2.38 2.95 -12.50
C SER A 128 2.19 1.48 -12.88
N ASP A 129 1.90 1.22 -14.15
CA ASP A 129 2.02 -0.14 -14.67
C ASP A 129 3.45 -0.64 -14.41
N ALA A 130 3.63 -1.94 -14.13
CA ALA A 130 4.86 -2.51 -13.56
C ALA A 130 6.13 -2.36 -14.41
N THR A 131 6.04 -1.67 -15.55
CA THR A 131 7.13 -1.27 -16.42
C THR A 131 7.34 0.24 -16.28
N PHE A 132 8.31 0.69 -15.49
CA PHE A 132 9.26 1.74 -15.88
C PHE A 132 10.21 2.05 -14.71
N GLU A 133 11.48 1.72 -14.92
CA GLU A 133 12.60 2.34 -14.22
C GLU A 133 12.76 3.78 -14.76
N GLU A 134 13.11 4.69 -13.85
CA GLU A 134 13.59 6.05 -14.11
C GLU A 134 12.58 7.09 -14.65
N ARG A 135 11.85 7.77 -13.74
CA ARG A 135 11.80 9.25 -13.71
C ARG A 135 11.10 9.84 -12.47
N CYS A 136 11.71 10.90 -11.96
CA CYS A 136 11.39 11.65 -10.75
C CYS A 136 10.00 12.34 -10.74
N ILE A 137 9.46 12.49 -9.53
CA ILE A 137 8.70 13.59 -8.84
C ILE A 137 7.87 14.62 -9.65
N TYR A 138 8.19 14.97 -10.90
CA TYR A 138 7.42 15.93 -11.71
C TYR A 138 6.18 15.34 -12.40
N GLU A 139 5.85 14.08 -12.11
CA GLU A 139 4.89 13.29 -12.88
C GLU A 139 3.44 13.32 -12.41
N TRP A 140 3.05 14.08 -11.38
CA TRP A 140 1.63 14.06 -10.97
C TRP A 140 0.71 14.61 -12.09
N ARG A 141 1.05 15.75 -12.70
CA ARG A 141 0.27 16.31 -13.84
C ARG A 141 0.38 15.47 -15.10
N HIS A 142 1.51 14.83 -15.32
CA HIS A 142 1.71 13.94 -16.46
C HIS A 142 0.89 12.65 -16.30
N ARG A 143 0.83 12.10 -15.08
CA ARG A 143 0.01 10.93 -14.73
C ARG A 143 -1.48 11.23 -14.75
N LEU A 144 -1.90 12.44 -14.38
CA LEU A 144 -3.27 12.92 -14.60
C LEU A 144 -3.62 13.03 -16.10
N SER A 145 -2.67 13.47 -16.93
CA SER A 145 -2.84 13.46 -18.40
C SER A 145 -3.04 12.04 -18.92
N ILE A 146 -2.21 11.09 -18.48
CA ILE A 146 -2.34 9.67 -18.84
C ILE A 146 -3.67 9.10 -18.36
N ALA A 147 -4.10 9.40 -17.13
CA ALA A 147 -5.39 8.99 -16.60
C ALA A 147 -6.54 9.51 -17.47
N ARG A 148 -6.47 10.76 -17.94
CA ARG A 148 -7.44 11.34 -18.88
C ARG A 148 -7.38 10.66 -20.26
N GLU A 149 -6.20 10.37 -20.79
CA GLU A 149 -6.01 9.67 -22.06
C GLU A 149 -6.59 8.24 -22.03
N TRP A 150 -6.54 7.59 -20.88
CA TRP A 150 -7.12 6.26 -20.65
C TRP A 150 -8.62 6.29 -20.27
N GLY A 151 -9.23 7.48 -20.23
CA GLY A 151 -10.66 7.66 -19.94
C GLY A 151 -11.04 7.72 -18.46
N TYR A 152 -10.07 7.74 -17.55
CA TYR A 152 -10.28 7.86 -16.09
C TYR A 152 -10.49 9.33 -15.65
N HIS A 153 -11.37 10.06 -16.34
CA HIS A 153 -11.60 11.49 -16.11
C HIS A 153 -12.04 11.79 -14.67
N LYS A 154 -13.00 11.04 -14.13
CA LYS A 154 -13.49 11.23 -12.75
C LYS A 154 -12.39 11.10 -11.70
N LEU A 155 -11.49 10.13 -11.90
CA LEU A 155 -10.37 9.89 -11.00
C LEU A 155 -9.34 11.02 -11.13
N ALA A 156 -9.07 11.48 -12.35
CA ALA A 156 -8.18 12.60 -12.57
C ALA A 156 -8.71 13.88 -11.93
N ASP A 157 -10.01 14.18 -12.09
CA ASP A 157 -10.64 15.35 -11.48
C ASP A 157 -10.67 15.25 -9.95
N LEU A 158 -10.87 14.04 -9.41
CA LEU A 158 -10.76 13.77 -7.98
C LEU A 158 -9.36 14.11 -7.47
N PHE A 159 -8.30 13.62 -8.11
CA PHE A 159 -6.93 13.89 -7.67
C PHE A 159 -6.51 15.35 -7.89
N GLU A 160 -6.98 16.02 -8.94
CA GLU A 160 -6.73 17.45 -9.15
C GLU A 160 -7.36 18.32 -8.05
N SER A 161 -8.45 17.85 -7.46
CA SER A 161 -9.15 18.55 -6.40
C SER A 161 -8.37 18.51 -5.07
N GLU A 162 -8.53 19.55 -4.25
CA GLU A 162 -7.84 19.65 -2.96
C GLU A 162 -8.23 18.56 -1.96
N LEU A 163 -9.46 18.04 -2.01
CA LEU A 163 -9.95 17.09 -0.99
C LEU A 163 -10.23 15.71 -1.55
N GLY A 164 -10.06 15.48 -2.85
CA GLY A 164 -10.46 14.23 -3.48
C GLY A 164 -9.68 13.01 -2.98
N GLY A 165 -10.42 11.95 -2.67
CA GLY A 165 -9.93 10.73 -2.05
C GLY A 165 -9.51 10.88 -0.60
N ARG A 166 -9.58 12.08 -0.02
CA ARG A 166 -9.12 12.36 1.35
C ARG A 166 -10.25 12.22 2.35
N ARG A 167 -9.88 11.79 3.54
CA ARG A 167 -10.76 11.85 4.71
C ARG A 167 -10.90 13.30 5.17
N CYS A 168 -12.13 13.70 5.44
CA CYS A 168 -12.51 15.04 5.81
C CYS A 168 -13.46 15.02 7.02
N GLU A 169 -13.46 16.11 7.77
CA GLU A 169 -14.45 16.43 8.78
C GLU A 169 -15.45 17.44 8.21
N ILE A 170 -16.73 17.20 8.43
CA ILE A 170 -17.79 18.12 8.02
C ILE A 170 -17.84 19.28 9.01
N VAL A 171 -17.75 20.51 8.49
CA VAL A 171 -17.76 21.74 9.26
C VAL A 171 -18.77 22.74 8.69
N ASN A 172 -19.21 23.70 9.51
CA ASN A 172 -19.99 24.86 9.09
C ASN A 172 -21.28 24.54 8.28
N HIS A 173 -21.93 23.39 8.51
CA HIS A 173 -23.16 23.02 7.80
C HIS A 173 -24.40 23.60 8.49
N SER A 174 -24.78 24.83 8.12
CA SER A 174 -25.84 25.58 8.82
C SER A 174 -27.23 24.92 8.77
N SER A 175 -27.61 24.29 7.65
CA SER A 175 -28.94 23.66 7.50
C SER A 175 -29.06 22.27 8.12
N ARG A 176 -27.93 21.64 8.47
CA ARG A 176 -27.83 20.30 9.05
C ARG A 176 -26.73 20.27 10.11
N PRO A 177 -26.91 20.98 11.23
CA PRO A 177 -25.87 21.12 12.24
C PRO A 177 -25.46 19.79 12.87
N GLU A 178 -26.33 18.77 12.83
CA GLU A 178 -26.08 17.39 13.27
C GLU A 178 -25.01 16.65 12.44
N LEU A 179 -24.64 17.18 11.28
CA LEU A 179 -23.54 16.64 10.47
C LEU A 179 -22.17 17.20 10.88
N ASN A 180 -22.14 18.32 11.60
CA ASN A 180 -20.87 18.94 11.98
C ASN A 180 -20.11 18.02 12.95
N GLY A 181 -18.81 17.85 12.69
CA GLY A 181 -17.94 16.95 13.43
C GLY A 181 -17.93 15.51 12.91
N LYS A 182 -18.86 15.11 12.03
CA LYS A 182 -18.84 13.78 11.40
C LYS A 182 -17.71 13.69 10.38
N THR A 183 -17.13 12.50 10.26
CA THR A 183 -16.05 12.22 9.31
C THR A 183 -16.60 11.55 8.05
N CYS A 184 -15.96 11.85 6.93
CA CYS A 184 -16.36 11.38 5.60
C CYS A 184 -15.15 11.23 4.69
N VAL A 185 -15.31 10.51 3.58
CA VAL A 185 -14.31 10.43 2.51
C VAL A 185 -14.87 11.10 1.27
N ALA A 186 -14.11 11.99 0.63
CA ALA A 186 -14.50 12.62 -0.61
C ALA A 186 -14.25 11.67 -1.79
N ASP A 187 -15.28 10.97 -2.24
CA ASP A 187 -15.17 9.92 -3.24
C ASP A 187 -15.16 10.46 -4.68
N GLU A 188 -15.86 11.57 -4.92
CA GLU A 188 -15.99 12.17 -6.25
C GLU A 188 -15.95 13.70 -6.13
N TYR A 189 -15.22 14.35 -7.02
CA TYR A 189 -15.28 15.79 -7.20
C TYR A 189 -16.16 16.11 -8.42
N LEU A 190 -17.10 17.02 -8.24
CA LEU A 190 -18.04 17.49 -9.25
C LEU A 190 -17.60 18.89 -9.71
N PRO A 191 -16.84 19.01 -10.82
CA PRO A 191 -16.25 20.28 -11.24
C PRO A 191 -17.31 21.31 -11.66
N ASP A 192 -18.43 20.88 -12.23
CA ASP A 192 -19.50 21.77 -12.72
C ASP A 192 -20.16 22.60 -11.60
N SER A 193 -20.29 22.01 -10.40
CA SER A 193 -20.88 22.67 -9.22
C SER A 193 -19.86 23.02 -8.15
N ASN A 194 -18.58 22.69 -8.37
CA ASN A 194 -17.51 22.76 -7.38
C ASN A 194 -17.91 22.12 -6.04
N GLN A 195 -18.38 20.87 -6.09
CA GLN A 195 -18.86 20.13 -4.92
C GLN A 195 -18.18 18.76 -4.81
N TYR A 196 -18.23 18.18 -3.63
CA TYR A 196 -17.75 16.84 -3.37
C TYR A 196 -18.91 15.92 -3.04
N LYS A 197 -18.93 14.76 -3.68
CA LYS A 197 -19.71 13.62 -3.20
C LYS A 197 -18.88 12.92 -2.14
N VAL A 198 -19.40 12.88 -0.93
CA VAL A 198 -18.72 12.30 0.22
C VAL A 198 -19.53 11.14 0.79
N THR A 199 -18.84 10.11 1.27
CA THR A 199 -19.45 9.01 2.03
C THR A 199 -19.11 9.18 3.50
N LEU A 200 -20.12 9.20 4.37
CA LEU A 200 -19.93 9.24 5.82
C LEU A 200 -19.26 7.95 6.30
N GLU A 201 -18.33 8.07 7.24
CA GLU A 201 -17.66 6.91 7.87
C GLU A 201 -18.49 6.34 9.04
N THR A 202 -19.80 6.25 8.85
CA THR A 202 -20.72 5.59 9.77
C THR A 202 -21.09 4.22 9.23
N LYS A 203 -21.69 3.34 10.05
CA LYS A 203 -22.19 2.04 9.57
C LYS A 203 -23.20 2.17 8.42
N SER A 204 -23.96 3.26 8.37
CA SER A 204 -24.92 3.53 7.29
C SER A 204 -24.26 3.87 5.95
N LYS A 205 -23.01 4.35 5.96
CA LYS A 205 -22.27 4.81 4.76
C LYS A 205 -23.11 5.77 3.90
N ASP A 206 -23.79 6.72 4.55
CA ASP A 206 -24.64 7.67 3.86
C ASP A 206 -23.83 8.57 2.93
N VAL A 207 -24.35 8.80 1.73
CA VAL A 207 -23.69 9.62 0.71
C VAL A 207 -24.30 11.00 0.67
N LEU A 208 -23.46 12.03 0.73
CA LEU A 208 -23.84 13.43 0.73
C LEU A 208 -23.12 14.19 -0.37
N VAL A 209 -23.70 15.31 -0.82
CA VAL A 209 -23.03 16.27 -1.68
C VAL A 209 -22.80 17.54 -0.88
N LEU A 210 -21.53 17.93 -0.71
CA LEU A 210 -21.10 19.02 0.15
C LEU A 210 -20.19 20.00 -0.59
N ASN A 211 -20.27 21.27 -0.21
CA ASN A 211 -19.36 22.29 -0.74
C ASN A 211 -17.97 22.16 -0.09
N PRO A 212 -16.89 22.59 -0.75
CA PRO A 212 -15.53 22.60 -0.19
C PRO A 212 -15.45 23.35 1.14
N ALA A 213 -16.19 24.45 1.30
CA ALA A 213 -16.24 25.24 2.53
C ALA A 213 -16.85 24.49 3.74
N ASN A 214 -17.54 23.37 3.48
CA ASN A 214 -18.13 22.50 4.49
C ASN A 214 -17.23 21.32 4.85
N LEU A 215 -16.01 21.25 4.28
CA LEU A 215 -15.10 20.14 4.47
C LEU A 215 -13.75 20.66 4.95
N LYS A 216 -13.21 20.00 5.97
CA LYS A 216 -11.85 20.22 6.46
C LYS A 216 -11.08 18.92 6.35
N ARG A 217 -9.89 18.94 5.72
CA ARG A 217 -9.02 17.76 5.64
C ARG A 217 -8.73 17.23 7.05
N ARG A 218 -8.88 15.91 7.23
CA ARG A 218 -8.63 15.19 8.48
C ARG A 218 -8.05 13.83 8.15
N ASP A 219 -6.72 13.76 8.07
CA ASP A 219 -6.03 12.52 7.75
C ASP A 219 -6.20 11.47 8.85
N ARG A 220 -6.13 10.20 8.46
CA ARG A 220 -6.20 9.08 9.40
C ARG A 220 -4.93 9.02 10.23
N THR A 221 -5.08 8.77 11.52
CA THR A 221 -3.97 8.46 12.43
C THR A 221 -4.24 7.12 13.12
N PRO A 222 -3.24 6.49 13.75
CA PRO A 222 -3.47 5.27 14.52
C PRO A 222 -4.55 5.42 15.59
N GLN A 223 -4.69 6.62 16.16
CA GLN A 223 -5.71 6.94 17.17
C GLN A 223 -7.05 7.36 16.54
N ASP A 224 -7.04 7.90 15.33
CA ASP A 224 -8.20 8.43 14.62
C ASP A 224 -8.31 7.81 13.22
N CYS A 225 -8.61 6.51 13.20
CA CYS A 225 -8.61 5.71 11.99
C CYS A 225 -10.00 5.58 11.33
N GLY A 226 -11.10 5.95 12.00
CA GLY A 226 -12.49 5.89 11.49
C GLY A 226 -13.07 4.48 11.33
N TYR A 227 -12.24 3.48 11.07
CA TYR A 227 -12.55 2.06 11.20
C TYR A 227 -11.29 1.32 11.67
N TYR A 228 -11.45 0.16 12.29
CA TYR A 228 -10.32 -0.64 12.77
C TYR A 228 -10.28 -2.01 12.13
N VAL A 229 -9.12 -2.43 11.66
CA VAL A 229 -8.87 -3.74 11.05
C VAL A 229 -7.97 -4.55 11.96
N GLU A 230 -8.46 -5.71 12.40
CA GLU A 230 -7.68 -6.72 13.11
C GLU A 230 -7.22 -7.81 12.15
N PHE A 231 -5.98 -8.25 12.29
CA PHE A 231 -5.47 -9.45 11.63
C PHE A 231 -5.18 -10.53 12.68
N LYS A 232 -6.01 -11.57 12.72
CA LYS A 232 -5.89 -12.69 13.68
C LYS A 232 -6.02 -14.02 12.94
N ASN A 233 -5.11 -14.95 13.19
CA ASN A 233 -5.11 -16.30 12.62
C ASN A 233 -5.29 -16.34 11.08
N GLY A 234 -4.61 -15.43 10.36
CA GLY A 234 -4.70 -15.33 8.91
C GLY A 234 -5.98 -14.69 8.37
N ARG A 235 -6.92 -14.30 9.26
CA ARG A 235 -8.18 -13.65 8.90
C ARG A 235 -8.14 -12.17 9.25
N THR A 236 -8.84 -11.40 8.42
CA THR A 236 -9.02 -9.96 8.59
C THR A 236 -10.41 -9.70 9.12
N ILE A 237 -10.52 -8.99 10.25
CA ILE A 237 -11.79 -8.58 10.86
C ILE A 237 -11.85 -7.07 10.80
N ARG A 238 -12.91 -6.53 10.19
CA ARG A 238 -13.16 -5.09 10.10
C ARG A 238 -14.20 -4.70 11.14
N HIS A 239 -13.86 -3.69 11.95
CA HIS A 239 -14.70 -3.07 12.95
C HIS A 239 -15.11 -1.69 12.42
N ASP A 240 -16.40 -1.55 12.09
CA ASP A 240 -17.00 -0.27 11.70
C ASP A 240 -17.75 0.33 12.91
N PHE A 241 -17.73 1.65 13.03
CA PHE A 241 -18.26 2.38 14.19
C PHE A 241 -19.41 3.30 13.78
N ASP A 242 -20.26 3.65 14.74
CA ASP A 242 -21.36 4.60 14.52
C ASP A 242 -20.89 6.06 14.69
N SER A 243 -19.81 6.26 15.44
CA SER A 243 -19.17 7.56 15.66
C SER A 243 -17.64 7.44 15.69
N ASN A 244 -16.97 8.58 15.52
CA ASN A 244 -15.52 8.63 15.60
C ASN A 244 -15.02 8.41 17.04
N GLU A 245 -15.80 8.88 18.01
CA GLU A 245 -15.56 8.71 19.44
C GLU A 245 -15.56 7.23 19.84
N ASP A 246 -16.49 6.43 19.28
CA ASP A 246 -16.52 4.98 19.51
C ASP A 246 -15.27 4.29 18.95
N CYS A 247 -14.82 4.70 17.76
CA CYS A 247 -13.59 4.20 17.15
C CYS A 247 -12.37 4.52 18.02
N GLN A 248 -12.27 5.76 18.51
CA GLN A 248 -11.20 6.20 19.40
C GLN A 248 -11.21 5.43 20.71
N ALA A 249 -12.38 5.26 21.33
CA ALA A 249 -12.54 4.50 22.56
C ALA A 249 -12.11 3.03 22.39
N PHE A 250 -12.45 2.42 21.25
CA PHE A 250 -12.02 1.06 20.91
C PHE A 250 -10.49 0.95 20.78
N VAL A 251 -9.85 1.88 20.07
CA VAL A 251 -8.38 1.91 19.92
C VAL A 251 -7.68 2.13 21.27
N VAL A 252 -8.19 3.04 22.11
CA VAL A 252 -7.67 3.27 23.45
C VAL A 252 -7.77 2.02 24.32
N ALA A 253 -8.91 1.32 24.27
CA ALA A 253 -9.09 0.06 25.00
C ALA A 253 -8.09 -1.02 24.55
N LEU A 254 -7.82 -1.12 23.25
CA LEU A 254 -6.82 -2.07 22.72
C LEU A 254 -5.40 -1.75 23.18
N ASN A 255 -5.03 -0.47 23.22
CA ASN A 255 -3.70 -0.05 23.66
C ASN A 255 -3.50 -0.27 25.16
N ASN A 256 -4.54 -0.04 25.97
CA ASN A 256 -4.50 -0.25 27.42
C ASN A 256 -4.52 -1.75 27.79
N ASN A 257 -5.23 -2.59 27.03
CA ASN A 257 -5.26 -4.04 27.25
C ASN A 257 -3.99 -4.75 26.73
N GLY A 258 -3.00 -4.01 26.20
CA GLY A 258 -1.71 -4.53 25.76
C GLY A 258 -0.85 -5.13 26.89
N GLU A 259 -1.25 -5.00 28.16
CA GLU A 259 -0.62 -5.68 29.30
C GLU A 259 -1.11 -7.13 29.49
N THR A 260 -2.13 -7.60 28.75
CA THR A 260 -2.61 -8.99 28.91
C THR A 260 -3.28 -9.51 27.64
N GLN A 261 -2.50 -9.78 26.60
CA GLN A 261 -2.82 -10.95 25.79
C GLN A 261 -2.19 -12.17 26.48
N PRO A 262 -2.95 -13.23 26.79
CA PRO A 262 -2.32 -14.48 27.18
C PRO A 262 -1.40 -14.88 26.04
N ALA A 263 -0.13 -15.09 26.34
CA ALA A 263 0.79 -15.69 25.40
C ALA A 263 0.11 -16.94 24.84
N VAL A 264 -0.04 -17.02 23.52
CA VAL A 264 -0.27 -18.31 22.87
C VAL A 264 0.97 -19.11 23.20
N THR A 265 0.88 -19.93 24.24
CA THR A 265 1.95 -20.85 24.62
C THR A 265 2.02 -21.91 23.53
N GLU A 266 3.22 -22.43 23.26
CA GLU A 266 3.41 -23.56 22.34
C GLU A 266 2.45 -24.72 22.66
N GLU A 267 2.06 -24.85 23.93
CA GLU A 267 1.08 -25.81 24.43
C GLU A 267 -0.34 -25.60 23.87
N SER A 268 -0.79 -24.35 23.73
CA SER A 268 -2.10 -24.04 23.14
C SER A 268 -2.13 -24.22 21.62
N GLU A 269 -0.99 -24.03 20.95
CA GLU A 269 -0.82 -24.28 19.51
C GLU A 269 -0.74 -25.79 19.24
N ALA A 270 0.02 -26.55 20.05
CA ALA A 270 0.08 -28.00 19.99
C ALA A 270 -1.28 -28.67 20.28
N ALA A 271 -2.05 -28.15 21.24
CA ALA A 271 -3.38 -28.65 21.53
C ALA A 271 -4.36 -28.44 20.36
N ALA A 272 -4.26 -27.31 19.66
CA ALA A 272 -5.08 -27.04 18.48
C ALA A 272 -4.68 -27.93 17.29
N GLU A 273 -3.38 -28.17 17.08
CA GLU A 273 -2.89 -29.11 16.06
C GLU A 273 -3.30 -30.55 16.36
N GLN A 274 -3.23 -30.96 17.63
CA GLN A 274 -3.68 -32.29 18.04
C GLN A 274 -5.19 -32.48 17.83
N ALA A 275 -6.01 -31.49 18.20
CA ALA A 275 -7.45 -31.54 17.95
C ALA A 275 -7.79 -31.58 16.45
N ALA A 276 -7.01 -30.90 15.60
CA ALA A 276 -7.17 -30.98 14.16
C ALA A 276 -6.79 -32.37 13.60
N ALA A 277 -5.72 -32.98 14.12
CA ALA A 277 -5.31 -34.33 13.75
C ALA A 277 -6.33 -35.39 14.18
N GLU A 278 -6.93 -35.26 15.37
CA GLU A 278 -7.98 -36.16 15.85
C GLU A 278 -9.26 -36.06 14.99
N LEU A 279 -9.66 -34.86 14.58
CA LEU A 279 -10.79 -34.67 13.65
C LEU A 279 -10.52 -35.27 12.25
N LEU A 280 -9.28 -35.19 11.76
CA LEU A 280 -8.89 -35.80 10.48
C LEU A 280 -8.91 -37.34 10.57
N ALA A 281 -8.49 -37.90 11.70
CA ALA A 281 -8.57 -39.34 11.96
C ALA A 281 -10.02 -39.83 12.06
N GLU A 282 -10.91 -39.05 12.70
CA GLU A 282 -12.34 -39.37 12.80
C GLU A 282 -13.05 -39.32 11.43
N LEU A 283 -12.59 -38.46 10.52
CA LEU A 283 -13.06 -38.38 9.13
C LEU A 283 -12.48 -39.46 8.21
N GLY A 284 -11.62 -40.34 8.71
CA GLY A 284 -11.05 -41.47 7.95
C GLY A 284 -10.14 -41.04 6.79
N LEU A 285 -9.56 -39.84 6.87
CA LEU A 285 -8.59 -39.32 5.90
C LEU A 285 -7.17 -39.50 6.44
N ASP A 286 -6.80 -40.73 6.77
CA ASP A 286 -5.40 -41.06 7.05
C ASP A 286 -4.62 -41.12 5.73
N ASP A 287 -3.60 -40.27 5.61
CA ASP A 287 -2.63 -40.30 4.52
C ASP A 287 -1.97 -41.69 4.47
N SER A 288 -2.35 -42.48 3.48
CA SER A 288 -1.59 -43.66 3.10
C SER A 288 -0.20 -43.24 2.64
N PRO A 289 0.90 -43.88 3.09
CA PRO A 289 2.20 -43.62 2.53
C PRO A 289 2.20 -44.08 1.07
N SER A 290 2.22 -43.15 0.12
CA SER A 290 2.46 -43.50 -1.27
C SER A 290 3.93 -43.89 -1.42
N GLU A 291 4.21 -45.20 -1.39
CA GLU A 291 5.44 -45.78 -1.90
C GLU A 291 5.71 -45.35 -3.37
N PRO A 292 6.98 -45.34 -3.80
CA PRO A 292 7.39 -44.67 -5.03
C PRO A 292 6.98 -45.47 -6.27
N TYR A 293 5.97 -45.00 -6.99
CA TYR A 293 5.65 -45.54 -8.31
C TYR A 293 6.64 -45.05 -9.36
N ILE A 294 7.58 -45.95 -9.69
CA ILE A 294 8.38 -45.91 -10.92
C ILE A 294 7.44 -45.94 -12.13
N GLY A 295 7.56 -44.92 -12.99
CA GLY A 295 7.56 -45.13 -14.44
C GLY A 295 6.46 -44.47 -15.26
N CYS A 296 6.68 -43.23 -15.69
CA CYS A 296 6.20 -42.78 -17.00
C CYS A 296 7.40 -42.58 -17.94
N LYS A 297 7.71 -43.63 -18.71
CA LYS A 297 8.71 -43.59 -19.77
C LYS A 297 8.18 -42.76 -20.94
N ALA A 298 8.96 -41.75 -21.30
CA ALA A 298 8.87 -41.05 -22.57
C ALA A 298 8.88 -42.02 -23.76
N LYS A 299 7.98 -41.76 -24.72
CA LYS A 299 7.88 -42.47 -26.01
C LYS A 299 9.20 -42.35 -26.77
N LYS A 300 9.99 -43.44 -26.82
CA LYS A 300 11.05 -43.61 -27.82
C LYS A 300 10.47 -44.25 -29.09
N SER A 301 10.83 -43.64 -30.20
CA SER A 301 10.51 -43.98 -31.59
C SER A 301 10.79 -45.45 -31.95
N LYS A 302 9.86 -46.04 -32.71
CA LYS A 302 9.90 -47.38 -33.32
C LYS A 302 11.20 -47.62 -34.11
N LYS A 303 11.94 -48.69 -33.76
CA LYS A 303 12.91 -49.34 -34.65
C LYS A 303 12.38 -50.73 -35.02
N LYS A 304 12.02 -50.91 -36.29
CA LYS A 304 11.59 -52.19 -36.89
C LYS A 304 12.68 -53.26 -36.73
N LYS A 305 12.32 -54.46 -36.28
CA LYS A 305 13.09 -55.68 -36.51
C LYS A 305 12.15 -56.73 -37.09
N GLY A 306 12.18 -56.86 -38.42
CA GLY A 306 11.45 -57.87 -39.16
C GLY A 306 12.36 -59.06 -39.49
N GLY A 307 11.85 -60.27 -39.23
CA GLY A 307 11.94 -61.38 -40.17
C GLY A 307 13.27 -62.14 -40.28
N LYS A 308 13.34 -63.26 -39.58
CA LYS A 308 14.26 -64.39 -39.86
C LYS A 308 13.77 -65.12 -41.13
N LYS A 309 14.62 -65.28 -42.16
CA LYS A 309 14.43 -66.33 -43.20
C LYS A 309 15.75 -66.78 -43.87
N LYS A 310 16.14 -68.01 -43.50
CA LYS A 310 16.74 -69.14 -44.25
C LYS A 310 17.81 -68.97 -45.34
N ARG A 311 18.85 -69.80 -45.14
CA ARG A 311 19.59 -70.74 -46.03
C ARG A 311 20.38 -70.16 -47.21
N LYS A 312 21.69 -70.36 -47.20
CA LYS A 312 22.32 -71.52 -47.86
C LYS A 312 23.60 -71.89 -47.14
#